data_AF-Q6U832-F1
#
_entry.id   AF-Q6U832-F1
#
_cell.length_a   1.000
_cell.length_b   1.000
_cell.length_c   1.000
_cell.angle_alpha   90.00
_cell.angle_beta   90.00
_cell.angle_gamma   90.00
#
_symmetry.space_group_name_H-M   'P 1'
#
loop_
_entity.id
_entity.type
_entity.pdbx_description
1 polymer ?
#
loop_
_entity_poly.entity_id
_entity_poly.type
_entity_poly.pdbx_seq_one_letter_code
_entity_poly.pdbx_strand_id
1 'polypeptide(L)'
;IKTAVNGEENRQIEKDAALERRFQPVMVHEPSIEQAISILEGIKDKYEKYHSVTFSDEAIKACVTLSSRYIQDRHLPDKAIDLLDEAGSKADLELDTVNEEEAAERLKAIDAEKTKALQEENYELAAKLRDEEVALEKQLAQESPVSSSEIGAEHIQAIIEQKTGIPVGKLQADEQVKMKELEERLHQRVIGQEKAVKKVAKAVRRSRAGLKSKNRPVGSFLFVGPTGVGKTELSKTLADELFGTKDSIIRLDMSEYMEKHAVSKIIGSPPGYVGHDEAGQLTEKVRRNPYSIVLLDEIEKAHPDVQHMFLQIMEDGRLTDSQGRTVSFKDTVLIMTSNAGTGEKQTKVGFQSEESVMEEQTLIDSLSSFFKPEFLNRFDSIIEFQSLKKEHLVKIVSLLLAELEDTLKERGISLCVTDDAKEKIAEIGYHPAFGARPLRRTIQELIEDEMTDLLLDDNEIKAFHVVMEEDDIKVRAQ
;
A
#
# COMPACT_ATOMS: atom_id res chain seq x y z
N ILE A 1 -36.16 12.20 -23.16
CA ILE A 1 -34.99 11.30 -23.06
C ILE A 1 -34.96 10.81 -21.61
N LYS A 2 -35.07 9.51 -21.37
CA LYS A 2 -34.79 8.92 -20.05
C LYS A 2 -33.40 8.29 -20.15
N THR A 3 -32.52 8.63 -19.22
CA THR A 3 -31.21 8.01 -19.05
C THR A 3 -31.32 6.99 -17.93
N ALA A 4 -30.83 5.77 -18.17
CA ALA A 4 -30.67 4.74 -17.16
C ALA A 4 -29.17 4.53 -16.96
N VAL A 5 -28.71 4.60 -15.72
CA VAL A 5 -27.26 4.56 -15.41
C VAL A 5 -26.82 3.13 -15.08
N ASN A 6 -27.74 2.28 -14.61
CA ASN A 6 -27.46 0.92 -14.17
C ASN A 6 -28.28 -0.14 -14.93
N GLY A 7 -27.75 -1.37 -14.99
CA GLY A 7 -28.44 -2.51 -15.61
C GLY A 7 -29.79 -2.87 -14.96
N GLU A 8 -30.04 -2.44 -13.72
CA GLU A 8 -31.31 -2.66 -13.03
C GLU A 8 -32.44 -1.76 -13.53
N GLU A 9 -32.16 -0.47 -13.77
CA GLU A 9 -33.15 0.47 -14.33
C GLU A 9 -33.51 0.05 -15.76
N ASN A 10 -32.51 -0.38 -16.54
CA ASN A 10 -32.76 -0.91 -17.88
C ASN A 10 -33.64 -2.19 -17.82
N ARG A 11 -33.36 -3.10 -16.88
CA ARG A 11 -34.20 -4.30 -16.65
C ARG A 11 -35.63 -3.98 -16.23
N GLN A 12 -35.87 -2.88 -15.51
CA GLN A 12 -37.23 -2.44 -15.17
C GLN A 12 -37.97 -1.91 -16.40
N ILE A 13 -37.28 -1.19 -17.29
CA ILE A 13 -37.84 -0.68 -18.54
C ILE A 13 -38.12 -1.83 -19.52
N GLU A 14 -37.22 -2.83 -19.61
CA GLU A 14 -37.40 -4.05 -20.42
C GLU A 14 -38.58 -4.91 -19.95
N LYS A 15 -38.87 -4.94 -18.64
CA LYS A 15 -40.00 -5.69 -18.09
C LYS A 15 -41.36 -5.07 -18.40
N ASP A 16 -41.41 -3.80 -18.83
CA ASP A 16 -42.65 -3.10 -19.18
C ASP A 16 -42.85 -3.08 -20.70
N ALA A 17 -43.75 -3.94 -21.17
CA ALA A 17 -44.09 -4.10 -22.58
C ALA A 17 -44.69 -2.84 -23.25
N ALA A 18 -45.14 -1.84 -22.48
CA ALA A 18 -45.58 -0.55 -23.01
C ALA A 18 -44.40 0.40 -23.24
N LEU A 19 -43.39 0.37 -22.36
CA LEU A 19 -42.17 1.18 -22.46
C LEU A 19 -41.22 0.62 -23.52
N GLU A 20 -41.04 -0.70 -23.59
CA GLU A 20 -40.17 -1.37 -24.57
C GLU A 20 -40.55 -1.03 -26.02
N ARG A 21 -41.86 -0.87 -26.31
CA ARG A 21 -42.35 -0.50 -27.65
C ARG A 21 -42.24 0.99 -27.97
N ARG A 22 -41.91 1.82 -26.98
CA ARG A 22 -41.87 3.29 -27.08
C ARG A 22 -40.46 3.85 -26.95
N PHE A 23 -39.52 3.08 -26.40
CA PHE A 23 -38.13 3.45 -26.26
C PHE A 23 -37.25 2.64 -27.20
N GLN A 24 -36.25 3.29 -27.78
CA GLN A 24 -35.16 2.63 -28.47
C GLN A 24 -33.91 2.74 -27.59
N PRO A 25 -33.25 1.62 -27.22
CA PRO A 25 -32.03 1.67 -26.46
C PRO A 25 -30.90 2.24 -27.34
N VAL A 26 -30.24 3.28 -26.84
CA VAL A 26 -29.01 3.82 -27.41
C VAL A 26 -27.94 3.63 -26.35
N MET A 27 -27.00 2.74 -26.62
CA MET A 27 -25.91 2.45 -25.68
C MET A 27 -24.88 3.58 -25.74
N VAL A 28 -24.66 4.22 -24.59
CA VAL A 28 -23.59 5.19 -24.41
C VAL A 28 -22.46 4.47 -23.70
N HIS A 29 -21.34 4.28 -24.40
CA HIS A 29 -20.15 3.65 -23.84
C HIS A 29 -19.28 4.67 -23.11
N GLU A 30 -18.55 4.21 -22.11
CA GLU A 30 -17.44 4.97 -21.53
C GLU A 30 -16.46 5.38 -22.65
N PRO A 31 -16.03 6.64 -22.72
CA PRO A 31 -15.10 7.10 -23.74
C PRO A 31 -13.75 6.40 -23.61
N SER A 32 -13.07 6.20 -24.73
CA SER A 32 -11.68 5.76 -24.72
C SER A 32 -10.77 6.81 -24.06
N ILE A 33 -9.56 6.41 -23.65
CA ILE A 33 -8.56 7.33 -23.09
C ILE A 33 -8.33 8.54 -24.03
N GLU A 34 -8.20 8.29 -25.33
CA GLU A 34 -7.99 9.36 -26.32
C GLU A 34 -9.21 10.30 -26.42
N GLN A 35 -10.43 9.74 -26.39
CA GLN A 35 -11.66 10.53 -26.41
C GLN A 35 -11.80 11.37 -25.13
N ALA A 36 -11.48 10.79 -23.96
CA ALA A 36 -11.52 11.49 -22.68
C ALA A 36 -10.50 12.64 -22.62
N ILE A 37 -9.30 12.46 -23.18
CA ILE A 37 -8.31 13.55 -23.31
C ILE A 37 -8.89 14.69 -24.13
N SER A 38 -9.48 14.40 -25.30
CA SER A 38 -10.10 15.42 -26.15
C SER A 38 -11.28 16.13 -25.47
N ILE A 39 -12.05 15.41 -24.65
CA ILE A 39 -13.12 16.00 -23.82
C ILE A 39 -12.53 16.98 -22.80
N LEU A 40 -11.46 16.59 -22.09
CA LEU A 40 -10.80 17.46 -21.10
C LEU A 40 -10.18 18.70 -21.77
N GLU A 41 -9.52 18.55 -22.92
CA GLU A 41 -9.01 19.67 -23.72
C GLU A 41 -10.13 20.64 -24.10
N GLY A 42 -11.32 20.14 -24.44
CA GLY A 42 -12.47 20.97 -24.80
C GLY A 42 -13.12 21.73 -23.63
N ILE A 43 -12.89 21.32 -22.38
CA ILE A 43 -13.39 22.00 -21.18
C ILE A 43 -12.31 22.77 -20.42
N LYS A 44 -11.02 22.55 -20.75
CA LYS A 44 -9.83 23.15 -20.12
C LYS A 44 -9.99 24.65 -19.90
N ASP A 45 -10.28 25.42 -20.96
CA ASP A 45 -10.41 26.89 -20.90
C ASP A 45 -11.45 27.38 -19.88
N LYS A 46 -12.48 26.57 -19.57
CA LYS A 46 -13.49 26.93 -18.58
C LYS A 46 -12.97 26.77 -17.17
N TYR A 47 -12.25 25.67 -16.89
CA TYR A 47 -11.66 25.41 -15.58
C TYR A 47 -10.47 26.33 -15.30
N GLU A 48 -9.64 26.61 -16.31
CA GLU A 48 -8.55 27.60 -16.20
C GLU A 48 -9.07 28.97 -15.81
N LYS A 49 -10.16 29.43 -16.43
CA LYS A 49 -10.78 30.72 -16.10
C LYS A 49 -11.48 30.72 -14.74
N TYR A 50 -12.04 29.58 -14.34
CA TYR A 50 -12.78 29.48 -13.08
C TYR A 50 -11.83 29.46 -11.87
N HIS A 51 -10.71 28.75 -11.99
CA HIS A 51 -9.71 28.57 -10.93
C HIS A 51 -8.48 29.47 -11.10
N SER A 52 -8.47 30.40 -12.05
CA SER A 52 -7.35 31.32 -12.29
C SER A 52 -5.97 30.64 -12.51
N VAL A 53 -5.95 29.44 -13.09
CA VAL A 53 -4.76 28.58 -13.30
C VAL A 53 -4.56 28.23 -14.77
N THR A 54 -3.39 27.71 -15.13
CA THR A 54 -3.14 27.11 -16.45
C THR A 54 -2.80 25.63 -16.31
N PHE A 55 -3.39 24.77 -17.15
CA PHE A 55 -3.08 23.33 -17.14
C PHE A 55 -2.12 22.98 -18.28
N SER A 56 -1.02 22.28 -17.96
CA SER A 56 -0.13 21.76 -19.01
C SER A 56 -0.80 20.60 -19.78
N ASP A 57 -0.36 20.34 -21.01
CA ASP A 57 -0.90 19.21 -21.80
C ASP A 57 -0.60 17.86 -21.11
N GLU A 58 0.53 17.77 -20.41
CA GLU A 58 0.89 16.61 -19.58
C GLU A 58 -0.07 16.45 -18.39
N ALA A 59 -0.53 17.54 -17.78
CA ALA A 59 -1.51 17.48 -16.69
C ALA A 59 -2.86 16.93 -17.17
N ILE A 60 -3.35 17.38 -18.32
CA ILE A 60 -4.58 16.85 -18.93
C ILE A 60 -4.45 15.34 -19.20
N LYS A 61 -3.34 14.92 -19.81
CA LYS A 61 -3.06 13.50 -20.05
C LYS A 61 -2.96 12.72 -18.73
N ALA A 62 -2.35 13.30 -17.71
CA ALA A 62 -2.23 12.70 -16.38
C ALA A 62 -3.61 12.51 -15.72
N CYS A 63 -4.50 13.51 -15.78
CA CYS A 63 -5.86 13.40 -15.24
C CYS A 63 -6.60 12.19 -15.81
N VAL A 64 -6.53 11.97 -17.12
CA VAL A 64 -7.20 10.83 -17.77
C VAL A 64 -6.49 9.51 -17.48
N THR A 65 -5.18 9.44 -17.75
CA THR A 65 -4.44 8.17 -17.67
C THR A 65 -4.33 7.66 -16.24
N LEU A 66 -4.10 8.56 -15.28
CA LEU A 66 -3.96 8.17 -13.88
C LEU A 66 -5.33 7.91 -13.24
N SER A 67 -6.38 8.71 -13.51
CA SER A 67 -7.72 8.37 -13.01
C SER A 67 -8.24 7.04 -13.58
N SER A 68 -8.00 6.77 -14.87
CA SER A 68 -8.36 5.50 -15.50
C SER A 68 -7.69 4.32 -14.82
N ARG A 69 -6.46 4.50 -14.34
CA ARG A 69 -5.65 3.45 -13.75
C ARG A 69 -5.88 3.27 -12.25
N TYR A 70 -5.98 4.36 -11.48
CA TYR A 70 -6.00 4.33 -10.01
C TYR A 70 -7.41 4.49 -9.41
N ILE A 71 -8.38 5.01 -10.16
CA ILE A 71 -9.77 5.25 -9.71
C ILE A 71 -10.72 4.37 -10.54
N GLN A 72 -10.98 3.15 -10.04
CA GLN A 72 -11.73 2.10 -10.78
C GLN A 72 -13.24 2.07 -10.48
N ASP A 73 -13.68 2.75 -9.42
CA ASP A 73 -15.08 2.81 -8.99
C ASP A 73 -15.92 3.83 -9.78
N ARG A 74 -15.27 4.66 -10.60
CA ARG A 74 -15.89 5.69 -11.44
C ARG A 74 -15.47 5.52 -12.91
N HIS A 75 -16.30 6.05 -13.80
CA HIS A 75 -16.11 5.94 -15.24
C HIS A 75 -15.53 7.25 -15.80
N LEU A 76 -14.76 7.15 -16.87
CA LEU A 76 -14.41 8.30 -17.70
C LEU A 76 -15.66 8.89 -18.37
N PRO A 77 -15.66 10.19 -18.68
CA PRO A 77 -14.61 11.18 -18.39
C PRO A 77 -14.71 11.79 -16.98
N ASP A 78 -15.81 11.53 -16.26
CA ASP A 78 -16.19 12.18 -14.99
C ASP A 78 -15.06 12.22 -13.96
N LYS A 79 -14.45 11.07 -13.65
CA LYS A 79 -13.34 10.98 -12.69
C LYS A 79 -12.09 11.78 -13.08
N ALA A 80 -11.87 12.03 -14.37
CA ALA A 80 -10.76 12.84 -14.84
C ALA A 80 -11.07 14.34 -14.74
N ILE A 81 -12.35 14.71 -14.93
CA ILE A 81 -12.84 16.07 -14.73
C ILE A 81 -12.74 16.46 -13.26
N ASP A 82 -13.10 15.56 -12.33
CA ASP A 82 -12.98 15.86 -10.91
C ASP A 82 -11.53 16.09 -10.48
N LEU A 83 -10.57 15.32 -11.02
CA LEU A 83 -9.15 15.56 -10.75
C LEU A 83 -8.68 16.91 -11.30
N LEU A 84 -9.17 17.29 -12.48
CA LEU A 84 -8.89 18.60 -13.07
C LEU A 84 -9.41 19.73 -12.17
N ASP A 85 -10.65 19.60 -11.69
CA ASP A 85 -11.30 20.58 -10.83
C ASP A 85 -10.62 20.71 -9.47
N GLU A 86 -10.27 19.58 -8.84
CA GLU A 86 -9.57 19.56 -7.56
C GLU A 86 -8.15 20.10 -7.65
N ALA A 87 -7.44 19.81 -8.75
CA ALA A 87 -6.13 20.38 -9.00
C ALA A 87 -6.19 21.90 -9.17
N GLY A 88 -7.19 22.39 -9.91
CA GLY A 88 -7.44 23.82 -10.06
C GLY A 88 -7.74 24.49 -8.72
N SER A 89 -8.71 23.94 -7.98
CA SER A 89 -9.13 24.47 -6.67
C SER A 89 -7.97 24.52 -5.67
N LYS A 90 -7.11 23.48 -5.66
CA LYS A 90 -5.98 23.41 -4.74
C LYS A 90 -4.91 24.45 -5.07
N ALA A 91 -4.58 24.63 -6.36
CA ALA A 91 -3.60 25.62 -6.78
C ALA A 91 -4.08 27.06 -6.54
N ASP A 92 -5.39 27.32 -6.72
CA ASP A 92 -6.00 28.61 -6.43
C ASP A 92 -5.89 28.97 -4.93
N LEU A 93 -6.17 28.02 -4.04
CA LEU A 93 -5.99 28.20 -2.59
C LEU A 93 -4.53 28.46 -2.17
N GLU A 94 -3.57 27.81 -2.83
CA GLU A 94 -2.13 28.03 -2.58
C GLU A 94 -1.67 29.42 -3.05
N LEU A 95 -2.26 29.97 -4.12
CA LEU A 95 -1.96 31.32 -4.61
C LEU A 95 -2.42 32.42 -3.66
N ASP A 96 -3.61 32.29 -3.08
CA ASP A 96 -4.16 33.27 -2.13
C ASP A 96 -3.34 33.31 -0.83
N THR A 97 -2.94 32.13 -0.33
CA THR A 97 -2.22 32.02 0.96
C THR A 97 -0.79 32.52 0.91
N VAL A 98 -0.04 32.21 -0.16
CA VAL A 98 1.38 32.63 -0.28
C VAL A 98 1.51 34.15 -0.45
N ASN A 99 0.63 34.77 -1.23
CA ASN A 99 0.68 36.22 -1.46
C ASN A 99 0.30 37.03 -0.20
N GLU A 100 -0.64 36.55 0.62
CA GLU A 100 -1.03 37.24 1.86
C GLU A 100 0.02 37.12 2.96
N GLU A 101 0.61 35.93 3.16
CA GLU A 101 1.61 35.72 4.23
C GLU A 101 2.92 36.48 3.96
N GLU A 102 3.48 36.41 2.74
CA GLU A 102 4.71 37.12 2.39
C GLU A 102 4.55 38.64 2.48
N ALA A 103 3.41 39.16 2.01
CA ALA A 103 3.11 40.58 2.09
C ALA A 103 2.90 41.04 3.55
N ALA A 104 2.24 40.23 4.38
CA ALA A 104 2.07 40.52 5.81
C ALA A 104 3.40 40.51 6.59
N GLU A 105 4.31 39.58 6.28
CA GLU A 105 5.66 39.57 6.86
C GLU A 105 6.48 40.78 6.42
N ARG A 106 6.42 41.14 5.13
CA ARG A 106 7.14 42.33 4.63
C ARG A 106 6.60 43.63 5.24
N LEU A 107 5.29 43.76 5.43
CA LEU A 107 4.70 44.91 6.12
C LEU A 107 5.19 45.03 7.57
N LYS A 108 5.28 43.91 8.30
CA LYS A 108 5.87 43.90 9.65
C LYS A 108 7.35 44.32 9.65
N ALA A 109 8.13 43.84 8.67
CA ALA A 109 9.54 44.20 8.54
C ALA A 109 9.70 45.69 8.21
N ILE A 110 8.89 46.23 7.30
CA ILE A 110 8.88 47.64 6.92
C ILE A 110 8.56 48.53 8.13
N ASP A 111 7.61 48.15 8.99
CA ASP A 111 7.27 48.97 10.16
C ASP A 111 8.42 49.04 11.18
N ALA A 112 9.13 47.92 11.39
CA ALA A 112 10.33 47.88 12.23
C ALA A 112 11.48 48.72 11.62
N GLU A 113 11.73 48.59 10.32
CA GLU A 113 12.75 49.37 9.59
C GLU A 113 12.43 50.87 9.59
N LYS A 114 11.16 51.25 9.42
CA LYS A 114 10.68 52.64 9.44
C LYS A 114 10.84 53.26 10.81
N THR A 115 10.52 52.53 11.88
CA THR A 115 10.72 52.98 13.26
C THR A 115 12.19 53.23 13.56
N LYS A 116 13.08 52.34 13.10
CA LYS A 116 14.52 52.50 13.24
C LYS A 116 15.06 53.70 12.45
N ALA A 117 14.61 53.88 11.21
CA ALA A 117 15.01 55.00 10.37
C ALA A 117 14.60 56.36 10.95
N LEU A 118 13.44 56.44 11.61
CA LEU A 118 12.98 57.64 12.31
C LEU A 118 13.81 57.94 13.57
N GLN A 119 14.26 56.90 14.30
CA GLN A 119 15.16 57.06 15.45
C GLN A 119 16.55 57.53 15.04
N GLU A 120 17.02 57.11 13.86
CA GLU A 120 18.32 57.50 13.29
C GLU A 120 18.25 58.82 12.48
N GLU A 121 17.11 59.53 12.51
CA GLU A 121 16.85 60.77 11.75
C GLU A 121 17.07 60.63 10.22
N ASN A 122 16.99 59.41 9.70
CA ASN A 122 17.12 59.13 8.27
C ASN A 122 15.78 59.26 7.56
N TYR A 123 15.35 60.51 7.38
CA TYR A 123 14.04 60.84 6.81
C TYR A 123 13.85 60.41 5.35
N GLU A 124 14.94 60.32 4.57
CA GLU A 124 14.86 59.81 3.18
C GLU A 124 14.52 58.32 3.13
N LEU A 125 15.12 57.52 4.01
CA LEU A 125 14.83 56.09 4.09
C LEU A 125 13.40 55.84 4.60
N ALA A 126 12.97 56.60 5.62
CA ALA A 126 11.61 56.51 6.16
C ALA A 126 10.54 56.87 5.12
N ALA A 127 10.81 57.85 4.24
CA ALA A 127 9.91 58.20 3.13
C ALA A 127 9.80 57.06 2.11
N LYS A 128 10.94 56.46 1.70
CA LYS A 128 10.95 55.33 0.76
C LYS A 128 10.20 54.10 1.32
N LEU A 129 10.42 53.77 2.58
CA LEU A 129 9.75 52.65 3.24
C LEU A 129 8.23 52.88 3.37
N ARG A 130 7.80 54.12 3.56
CA ARG A 130 6.38 54.49 3.58
C ARG A 130 5.74 54.38 2.19
N ASP A 131 6.46 54.77 1.14
CA ASP A 131 5.99 54.60 -0.24
C ASP A 131 5.88 53.10 -0.61
N GLU A 132 6.81 52.27 -0.12
CA GLU A 132 6.78 50.80 -0.25
C GLU A 132 5.60 50.18 0.53
N GLU A 133 5.35 50.62 1.77
CA GLU A 133 4.20 50.23 2.60
C GLU A 133 2.87 50.51 1.88
N VAL A 134 2.69 51.73 1.38
CA VAL A 134 1.47 52.12 0.65
C VAL A 134 1.31 51.35 -0.66
N ALA A 135 2.42 51.02 -1.34
CA ALA A 135 2.37 50.19 -2.53
C ALA A 135 1.95 48.75 -2.21
N LEU A 136 2.50 48.15 -1.15
CA LEU A 136 2.15 46.80 -0.69
C LEU A 136 0.70 46.72 -0.21
N GLU A 137 0.24 47.68 0.60
CA GLU A 137 -1.16 47.75 1.05
C GLU A 137 -2.12 47.87 -0.14
N LYS A 138 -1.73 48.63 -1.16
CA LYS A 138 -2.52 48.77 -2.38
C LYS A 138 -2.49 47.52 -3.25
N GLN A 139 -1.40 46.75 -3.21
CA GLN A 139 -1.24 45.47 -3.90
C GLN A 139 -2.01 44.33 -3.20
N LEU A 140 -2.19 44.42 -1.88
CA LEU A 140 -3.11 43.58 -1.10
C LEU A 140 -4.58 43.98 -1.29
N ALA A 141 -4.86 45.27 -1.49
CA ALA A 141 -6.21 45.79 -1.70
C ALA A 141 -6.69 45.74 -3.16
N GLN A 142 -5.78 45.61 -4.13
CA GLN A 142 -6.10 45.31 -5.52
C GLN A 142 -5.97 43.79 -5.70
N GLU A 143 -7.03 43.13 -6.18
CA GLU A 143 -6.90 41.78 -6.77
C GLU A 143 -5.73 41.83 -7.75
N SER A 144 -4.61 41.21 -7.37
CA SER A 144 -3.37 41.25 -8.14
C SER A 144 -3.64 40.65 -9.53
N PRO A 145 -2.95 41.13 -10.58
CA PRO A 145 -3.08 40.52 -11.90
C PRO A 145 -2.58 39.09 -11.80
N VAL A 146 -3.53 38.16 -11.92
CA VAL A 146 -3.40 36.70 -11.82
C VAL A 146 -2.02 36.21 -12.27
N SER A 147 -1.15 35.92 -11.31
CA SER A 147 -0.05 35.00 -11.54
C SER A 147 -0.67 33.62 -11.64
N SER A 148 -1.03 33.19 -12.85
CA SER A 148 -1.63 31.88 -13.06
C SER A 148 -0.62 30.80 -12.67
N SER A 149 -0.92 30.02 -11.64
CA SER A 149 -0.11 28.85 -11.30
C SER A 149 -0.26 27.82 -12.42
N GLU A 150 0.88 27.32 -12.93
CA GLU A 150 0.89 26.30 -13.96
C GLU A 150 0.81 24.90 -13.30
N ILE A 151 -0.30 24.22 -13.55
CA ILE A 151 -0.53 22.87 -13.07
C ILE A 151 0.06 21.88 -14.07
N GLY A 152 1.21 21.32 -13.71
CA GLY A 152 1.83 20.16 -14.37
C GLY A 152 1.34 18.79 -13.86
N ALA A 153 1.88 17.72 -14.45
CA ALA A 153 1.51 16.33 -14.11
C ALA A 153 1.83 15.94 -12.65
N GLU A 154 2.83 16.56 -12.02
CA GLU A 154 3.25 16.30 -10.64
C GLU A 154 2.15 16.64 -9.62
N HIS A 155 1.41 17.73 -9.86
CA HIS A 155 0.27 18.11 -9.02
C HIS A 155 -0.85 17.06 -9.08
N ILE A 156 -1.15 16.57 -10.28
CA ILE A 156 -2.16 15.52 -10.49
C ILE A 156 -1.73 14.23 -9.80
N GLN A 157 -0.44 13.90 -9.88
CA GLN A 157 0.12 12.75 -9.18
C GLN A 157 -0.07 12.88 -7.67
N ALA A 158 0.33 13.99 -7.07
CA ALA A 158 0.20 14.22 -5.63
C ALA A 158 -1.25 14.09 -5.13
N ILE A 159 -2.23 14.57 -5.90
CA ILE A 159 -3.66 14.44 -5.55
C ILE A 159 -4.08 12.97 -5.56
N ILE A 160 -3.65 12.19 -6.55
CA ILE A 160 -3.93 10.75 -6.58
C ILE A 160 -3.22 10.03 -5.43
N GLU A 161 -1.98 10.37 -5.12
CA GLU A 161 -1.28 9.79 -3.96
C GLU A 161 -2.06 10.05 -2.67
N GLN A 162 -2.53 11.28 -2.49
CA GLN A 162 -3.33 11.66 -1.32
C GLN A 162 -4.67 10.92 -1.26
N LYS A 163 -5.38 10.79 -2.39
CA LYS A 163 -6.69 10.11 -2.44
C LYS A 163 -6.60 8.61 -2.28
N THR A 164 -5.58 8.01 -2.86
CA THR A 164 -5.48 6.54 -2.98
C THR A 164 -4.51 5.93 -2.00
N GLY A 165 -3.65 6.74 -1.38
CA GLY A 165 -2.51 6.28 -0.58
C GLY A 165 -1.40 5.62 -1.40
N ILE A 166 -1.52 5.58 -2.74
CA ILE A 166 -0.60 4.87 -3.62
C ILE A 166 0.37 5.87 -4.22
N PRO A 167 1.69 5.67 -4.08
CA PRO A 167 2.68 6.51 -4.72
C PRO A 167 2.60 6.41 -6.26
N VAL A 168 2.29 7.52 -6.94
CA VAL A 168 2.18 7.63 -8.41
C VAL A 168 3.21 8.60 -9.01
N GLY A 169 3.82 9.47 -8.20
CA GLY A 169 4.69 10.55 -8.63
C GLY A 169 6.18 10.24 -8.67
N LYS A 170 6.58 8.99 -8.39
CA LYS A 170 7.98 8.61 -8.49
C LYS A 170 8.38 8.50 -9.94
N LEU A 171 9.23 9.43 -10.40
CA LEU A 171 9.99 9.33 -11.64
C LEU A 171 10.42 7.87 -11.84
N GLN A 172 10.34 7.36 -13.07
CA GLN A 172 10.77 5.99 -13.39
C GLN A 172 12.18 5.66 -12.85
N ALA A 173 13.03 6.67 -12.67
CA ALA A 173 14.35 6.55 -12.04
C ALA A 173 14.28 6.11 -10.55
N ASP A 174 13.39 6.71 -9.75
CA ASP A 174 13.23 6.37 -8.33
C ASP A 174 12.62 4.98 -8.16
N GLU A 175 11.66 4.61 -9.02
CA GLU A 175 11.12 3.26 -9.04
C GLU A 175 12.20 2.23 -9.44
N GLN A 176 13.07 2.56 -10.40
CA GLN A 176 14.19 1.70 -10.77
C GLN A 176 15.19 1.50 -9.64
N VAL A 177 15.55 2.57 -8.92
CA VAL A 177 16.46 2.48 -7.76
C VAL A 177 15.81 1.63 -6.66
N LYS A 178 14.55 1.90 -6.31
CA LYS A 178 13.79 1.07 -5.37
C LYS A 178 13.77 -0.41 -5.78
N MET A 179 13.52 -0.70 -7.05
CA MET A 179 13.50 -2.07 -7.55
C MET A 179 14.89 -2.73 -7.56
N LYS A 180 15.97 -1.95 -7.70
CA LYS A 180 17.34 -2.44 -7.60
C LYS A 180 17.69 -2.84 -6.17
N GLU A 181 17.23 -2.06 -5.19
CA GLU A 181 17.49 -2.25 -3.76
C GLU A 181 16.44 -3.11 -3.03
N LEU A 182 15.35 -3.50 -3.71
CA LEU A 182 14.24 -4.24 -3.11
C LEU A 182 14.70 -5.47 -2.32
N GLU A 183 15.60 -6.28 -2.86
CA GLU A 183 16.12 -7.48 -2.19
C GLU A 183 16.80 -7.12 -0.86
N GLU A 184 17.67 -6.10 -0.87
CA GLU A 184 18.41 -5.65 0.31
C GLU A 184 17.47 -5.09 1.39
N ARG A 185 16.49 -4.27 1.00
CA ARG A 185 15.50 -3.71 1.93
C ARG A 185 14.64 -4.79 2.57
N LEU A 186 14.22 -5.79 1.79
CA LEU A 186 13.50 -6.94 2.34
C LEU A 186 14.35 -7.73 3.34
N HIS A 187 15.66 -7.90 3.08
CA HIS A 187 16.58 -8.59 4.00
C HIS A 187 16.80 -7.86 5.33
N GLN A 188 16.65 -6.53 5.37
CA GLN A 188 16.78 -5.76 6.61
C GLN A 188 15.69 -6.12 7.63
N ARG A 189 14.49 -6.50 7.17
CA ARG A 189 13.36 -6.87 8.04
C ARG A 189 13.09 -8.38 8.12
N VAL A 190 13.34 -9.12 7.05
CA VAL A 190 13.05 -10.56 6.97
C VAL A 190 14.31 -11.38 7.23
N ILE A 191 14.44 -11.89 8.45
CA ILE A 191 15.64 -12.58 8.92
C ILE A 191 15.61 -14.09 8.62
N GLY A 192 16.71 -14.62 8.07
CA GLY A 192 16.94 -16.05 7.93
C GLY A 192 16.17 -16.73 6.80
N GLN A 193 15.68 -15.95 5.84
CA GLN A 193 14.89 -16.43 4.69
C GLN A 193 15.47 -15.94 3.37
N GLU A 194 16.78 -16.11 3.16
CA GLU A 194 17.49 -15.45 2.07
C GLU A 194 17.04 -15.95 0.69
N LYS A 195 16.86 -17.27 0.56
CA LYS A 195 16.33 -17.87 -0.68
C LYS A 195 14.92 -17.33 -0.99
N ALA A 196 14.08 -17.14 0.02
CA ALA A 196 12.71 -16.66 -0.15
C ALA A 196 12.66 -15.20 -0.61
N VAL A 197 13.39 -14.32 0.08
CA VAL A 197 13.50 -12.89 -0.25
C VAL A 197 13.98 -12.71 -1.69
N LYS A 198 15.05 -13.42 -2.08
CA LYS A 198 15.61 -13.38 -3.44
C LYS A 198 14.61 -13.83 -4.52
N LYS A 199 13.87 -14.92 -4.28
CA LYS A 199 12.84 -15.41 -5.23
C LYS A 199 11.72 -14.38 -5.42
N VAL A 200 11.20 -13.81 -4.32
CA VAL A 200 10.17 -12.77 -4.36
C VAL A 200 10.66 -11.51 -5.08
N ALA A 201 11.81 -10.97 -4.66
CA ALA A 201 12.39 -9.76 -5.24
C ALA A 201 12.60 -9.92 -6.74
N LYS A 202 13.17 -11.05 -7.19
CA LYS A 202 13.38 -11.34 -8.62
C LYS A 202 12.07 -11.40 -9.41
N ALA A 203 11.02 -12.02 -8.87
CA ALA A 203 9.73 -12.11 -9.55
C ALA A 203 9.05 -10.74 -9.68
N VAL A 204 9.04 -9.95 -8.61
CA VAL A 204 8.46 -8.60 -8.60
C VAL A 204 9.23 -7.66 -9.53
N ARG A 205 10.56 -7.68 -9.50
CA ARG A 205 11.41 -6.89 -10.41
C ARG A 205 11.14 -7.21 -11.88
N ARG A 206 10.94 -8.48 -12.24
CA ARG A 206 10.58 -8.87 -13.62
C ARG A 206 9.25 -8.26 -14.05
N SER A 207 8.25 -8.24 -13.17
CA SER A 207 6.96 -7.62 -13.46
C SER A 207 7.09 -6.11 -13.64
N ARG A 208 7.79 -5.42 -12.73
CA ARG A 208 8.00 -3.97 -12.79
C ARG A 208 8.86 -3.53 -13.98
N ALA A 209 9.79 -4.36 -14.43
CA ALA A 209 10.56 -4.14 -15.66
C ALA A 209 9.73 -4.35 -16.96
N GLY A 210 8.44 -4.69 -16.86
CA GLY A 210 7.58 -4.94 -18.03
C GLY A 210 7.88 -6.25 -18.76
N LEU A 211 8.68 -7.14 -18.16
CA LEU A 211 9.07 -8.43 -18.75
C LEU A 211 8.05 -9.54 -18.47
N LYS A 212 6.95 -9.22 -17.79
CA LYS A 212 5.83 -10.13 -17.49
C LYS A 212 4.62 -9.76 -18.32
N SER A 213 3.75 -10.74 -18.60
CA SER A 213 2.46 -10.51 -19.23
C SER A 213 1.65 -9.45 -18.46
N LYS A 214 1.13 -8.45 -19.19
CA LYS A 214 0.28 -7.38 -18.66
C LYS A 214 -1.08 -7.86 -18.13
N ASN A 215 -1.45 -9.11 -18.42
CA ASN A 215 -2.74 -9.67 -18.01
C ASN A 215 -2.65 -10.51 -16.74
N ARG A 216 -1.49 -10.65 -16.11
CA ARG A 216 -1.34 -11.43 -14.88
C ARG A 216 -1.09 -10.49 -13.70
N PRO A 217 -1.38 -10.93 -12.45
CA PRO A 217 -0.97 -10.19 -11.25
C PRO A 217 0.54 -9.90 -11.26
N VAL A 218 1.00 -8.92 -10.48
CA VAL A 218 2.42 -8.54 -10.37
C VAL A 218 3.28 -9.76 -10.00
N GLY A 219 2.82 -10.56 -9.03
CA GLY A 219 3.44 -11.80 -8.61
C GLY A 219 2.40 -12.77 -8.06
N SER A 220 2.57 -14.08 -8.28
CA SER A 220 1.84 -15.13 -7.57
C SER A 220 2.80 -16.07 -6.88
N PHE A 221 2.66 -16.18 -5.56
CA PHE A 221 3.59 -16.93 -4.71
C PHE A 221 2.85 -17.92 -3.80
N LEU A 222 3.45 -19.10 -3.63
CA LEU A 222 3.07 -20.06 -2.59
C LEU A 222 4.20 -20.15 -1.56
N PHE A 223 3.96 -19.65 -0.36
CA PHE A 223 4.88 -19.68 0.77
C PHE A 223 4.64 -20.93 1.61
N VAL A 224 5.60 -21.83 1.61
CA VAL A 224 5.52 -23.15 2.25
C VAL A 224 6.50 -23.21 3.41
N GLY A 225 6.06 -23.62 4.58
CA GLY A 225 6.92 -23.74 5.76
C GLY A 225 6.15 -23.74 7.08
N PRO A 226 6.83 -23.96 8.21
CA PRO A 226 6.16 -24.02 9.51
C PRO A 226 5.62 -22.64 9.94
N THR A 227 4.81 -22.62 11.00
CA THR A 227 4.27 -21.35 11.52
C THR A 227 5.38 -20.52 12.18
N GLY A 228 5.29 -19.20 12.09
CA GLY A 228 6.17 -18.28 12.82
C GLY A 228 7.59 -18.12 12.29
N VAL A 229 7.88 -18.53 11.05
CA VAL A 229 9.21 -18.38 10.40
C VAL A 229 9.36 -17.14 9.50
N GLY A 230 8.32 -16.32 9.37
CA GLY A 230 8.38 -15.05 8.62
C GLY A 230 7.53 -14.95 7.35
N LYS A 231 6.66 -15.94 7.05
CA LYS A 231 5.76 -15.91 5.87
C LYS A 231 4.93 -14.61 5.79
N THR A 232 4.22 -14.28 6.86
CA THR A 232 3.40 -13.05 6.95
C THR A 232 4.25 -11.78 7.02
N GLU A 233 5.45 -11.85 7.63
CA GLU A 233 6.34 -10.68 7.74
C GLU A 233 6.92 -10.27 6.38
N LEU A 234 7.28 -11.25 5.54
CA LEU A 234 7.66 -10.99 4.16
C LEU A 234 6.52 -10.35 3.37
N SER A 235 5.27 -10.79 3.57
CA SER A 235 4.11 -10.14 2.95
C SER A 235 3.97 -8.69 3.39
N LYS A 236 4.02 -8.41 4.71
CA LYS A 236 3.93 -7.03 5.24
C LYS A 236 5.04 -6.13 4.73
N THR A 237 6.28 -6.60 4.76
CA THR A 237 7.42 -5.83 4.26
C THR A 237 7.32 -5.59 2.76
N LEU A 238 6.85 -6.58 1.99
CA LEU A 238 6.64 -6.40 0.56
C LEU A 238 5.52 -5.39 0.27
N ALA A 239 4.45 -5.36 1.06
CA ALA A 239 3.38 -4.38 0.90
C ALA A 239 3.90 -2.95 1.14
N ASP A 240 4.70 -2.77 2.18
CA ASP A 240 5.35 -1.50 2.50
C ASP A 240 6.26 -1.02 1.35
N GLU A 241 7.14 -1.89 0.85
CA GLU A 241 8.07 -1.54 -0.23
C GLU A 241 7.39 -1.23 -1.58
N LEU A 242 6.30 -1.95 -1.90
CA LEU A 242 5.61 -1.82 -3.19
C LEU A 242 4.50 -0.78 -3.20
N PHE A 243 3.78 -0.64 -2.09
CA PHE A 243 2.56 0.15 -2.01
C PHE A 243 2.66 1.27 -0.96
N GLY A 244 3.78 1.38 -0.24
CA GLY A 244 4.05 2.46 0.71
C GLY A 244 3.41 2.27 2.09
N THR A 245 2.66 1.18 2.30
CA THR A 245 2.04 0.87 3.59
C THR A 245 1.92 -0.64 3.81
N LYS A 246 2.12 -1.06 5.06
CA LYS A 246 1.92 -2.46 5.51
C LYS A 246 0.44 -2.87 5.47
N ASP A 247 -0.48 -1.91 5.43
CA ASP A 247 -1.94 -2.14 5.49
C ASP A 247 -2.57 -2.42 4.12
N SER A 248 -1.81 -2.30 3.03
CA SER A 248 -2.21 -2.68 1.68
C SER A 248 -2.24 -4.21 1.49
N ILE A 249 -2.82 -4.92 2.46
CA ILE A 249 -2.98 -6.37 2.50
C ILE A 249 -4.45 -6.73 2.70
N ILE A 250 -5.02 -7.43 1.72
CA ILE A 250 -6.32 -8.07 1.82
C ILE A 250 -6.09 -9.51 2.27
N ARG A 251 -6.28 -9.75 3.57
CA ARG A 251 -6.09 -11.07 4.18
C ARG A 251 -7.38 -11.88 4.21
N LEU A 252 -7.30 -13.15 3.81
CA LEU A 252 -8.36 -14.15 3.87
C LEU A 252 -7.85 -15.40 4.59
N ASP A 253 -8.52 -15.82 5.67
CA ASP A 253 -8.24 -17.08 6.36
C ASP A 253 -8.99 -18.21 5.68
N MET A 254 -8.26 -19.17 5.10
CA MET A 254 -8.87 -20.26 4.33
C MET A 254 -9.64 -21.27 5.19
N SER A 255 -9.45 -21.24 6.51
CA SER A 255 -10.30 -21.98 7.46
C SER A 255 -11.76 -21.51 7.41
N GLU A 256 -12.02 -20.25 7.05
CA GLU A 256 -13.40 -19.73 6.89
C GLU A 256 -14.05 -20.19 5.57
N TYR A 257 -13.27 -20.74 4.64
CA TYR A 257 -13.70 -21.14 3.29
C TYR A 257 -13.57 -22.64 3.05
N MET A 258 -13.59 -23.45 4.11
CA MET A 258 -13.56 -24.93 4.03
C MET A 258 -14.82 -25.49 3.36
N GLU A 259 -15.96 -24.83 3.56
CA GLU A 259 -17.27 -25.29 3.08
C GLU A 259 -17.63 -24.69 1.73
N LYS A 260 -18.33 -25.46 0.89
CA LYS A 260 -18.71 -25.03 -0.47
C LYS A 260 -19.53 -23.73 -0.49
N HIS A 261 -20.40 -23.53 0.50
CA HIS A 261 -21.25 -22.33 0.57
C HIS A 261 -20.47 -21.09 1.00
N ALA A 262 -19.30 -21.23 1.63
CA ALA A 262 -18.47 -20.09 2.01
C ALA A 262 -17.77 -19.45 0.81
N VAL A 263 -17.62 -20.18 -0.31
CA VAL A 263 -17.02 -19.68 -1.56
C VAL A 263 -17.77 -18.45 -2.07
N SER A 264 -19.10 -18.38 -1.90
CA SER A 264 -19.88 -17.21 -2.31
C SER A 264 -19.54 -15.96 -1.51
N LYS A 265 -18.95 -16.05 -0.32
CA LYS A 265 -18.49 -14.85 0.41
C LYS A 265 -17.36 -14.12 -0.33
N ILE A 266 -16.57 -14.83 -1.14
CA ILE A 266 -15.44 -14.23 -1.90
C ILE A 266 -15.96 -13.36 -3.05
N ILE A 267 -16.96 -13.85 -3.79
CA ILE A 267 -17.50 -13.25 -5.02
C ILE A 267 -18.88 -12.62 -4.89
N GLY A 268 -19.55 -12.79 -3.75
CA GLY A 268 -20.95 -12.45 -3.53
C GLY A 268 -21.90 -13.63 -3.77
N SER A 269 -23.08 -13.57 -3.17
CA SER A 269 -24.15 -14.56 -3.41
C SER A 269 -24.79 -14.35 -4.79
N PRO A 270 -25.22 -15.41 -5.49
CA PRO A 270 -25.95 -15.28 -6.75
C PRO A 270 -27.32 -14.60 -6.59
N PRO A 271 -27.89 -14.01 -7.65
CA PRO A 271 -29.26 -13.50 -7.66
C PRO A 271 -30.28 -14.50 -7.15
N GLY A 272 -31.09 -14.09 -6.16
CA GLY A 272 -32.15 -14.90 -5.56
C GLY A 272 -31.75 -15.67 -4.30
N TYR A 273 -30.51 -15.55 -3.81
CA TYR A 273 -30.06 -16.12 -2.53
C TYR A 273 -29.98 -15.06 -1.43
N VAL A 274 -30.08 -15.49 -0.16
CA VAL A 274 -29.87 -14.61 0.99
C VAL A 274 -28.44 -14.05 0.94
N GLY A 275 -28.30 -12.73 1.14
CA GLY A 275 -27.01 -12.03 1.00
C GLY A 275 -26.64 -11.68 -0.45
N HIS A 276 -27.57 -11.73 -1.40
CA HIS A 276 -27.34 -11.24 -2.78
C HIS A 276 -26.86 -9.79 -2.85
N ASP A 277 -27.34 -8.95 -1.92
CA ASP A 277 -26.97 -7.54 -1.85
C ASP A 277 -25.63 -7.33 -1.11
N GLU A 278 -25.10 -8.38 -0.47
CA GLU A 278 -23.75 -8.36 0.11
C GLU A 278 -22.72 -8.54 -1.00
N ALA A 279 -21.93 -7.50 -1.21
CA ALA A 279 -20.91 -7.50 -2.23
C ALA A 279 -19.71 -8.38 -1.80
N GLY A 280 -19.10 -9.07 -2.77
CA GLY A 280 -18.05 -10.07 -2.51
C GLY A 280 -16.88 -9.51 -1.72
N GLN A 281 -16.48 -10.20 -0.66
CA GLN A 281 -15.45 -9.72 0.28
C GLN A 281 -14.10 -9.47 -0.39
N LEU A 282 -13.74 -10.28 -1.39
CA LEU A 282 -12.48 -10.09 -2.11
C LEU A 282 -12.66 -9.13 -3.29
N THR A 283 -13.69 -9.36 -4.11
CA THR A 283 -13.93 -8.59 -5.33
C THR A 283 -14.11 -7.10 -5.04
N GLU A 284 -14.85 -6.74 -3.99
CA GLU A 284 -15.02 -5.32 -3.60
C GLU A 284 -13.74 -4.71 -3.03
N LYS A 285 -13.04 -5.43 -2.15
CA LYS A 285 -11.80 -4.91 -1.54
C LYS A 285 -10.75 -4.65 -2.60
N VAL A 286 -10.61 -5.54 -3.58
CA VAL A 286 -9.68 -5.37 -4.71
C VAL A 286 -10.17 -4.29 -5.67
N ARG A 287 -11.48 -4.16 -5.91
CA ARG A 287 -12.01 -3.07 -6.73
C ARG A 287 -11.70 -1.70 -6.13
N ARG A 288 -11.82 -1.55 -4.81
CA ARG A 288 -11.48 -0.30 -4.09
C ARG A 288 -9.98 -0.08 -4.01
N ASN A 289 -9.22 -1.14 -3.71
CA ASN A 289 -7.77 -1.10 -3.52
C ASN A 289 -7.05 -2.11 -4.45
N PRO A 290 -6.90 -1.80 -5.75
CA PRO A 290 -6.31 -2.72 -6.74
C PRO A 290 -4.80 -2.92 -6.55
N TYR A 291 -4.14 -1.99 -5.86
CA TYR A 291 -2.71 -2.05 -5.50
C TYR A 291 -2.55 -2.63 -4.10
N SER A 292 -2.68 -3.95 -4.01
CA SER A 292 -2.68 -4.63 -2.74
C SER A 292 -2.06 -6.03 -2.85
N ILE A 293 -1.60 -6.54 -1.71
CA ILE A 293 -1.30 -7.95 -1.56
C ILE A 293 -2.58 -8.67 -1.17
N VAL A 294 -2.97 -9.69 -1.94
CA VAL A 294 -4.02 -10.63 -1.53
C VAL A 294 -3.35 -11.80 -0.85
N LEU A 295 -3.52 -11.92 0.46
CA LEU A 295 -2.92 -12.95 1.30
C LEU A 295 -3.95 -14.02 1.65
N LEU A 296 -3.73 -15.25 1.19
CA LEU A 296 -4.53 -16.42 1.53
C LEU A 296 -3.78 -17.28 2.53
N ASP A 297 -4.24 -17.29 3.77
CA ASP A 297 -3.60 -18.06 4.83
C ASP A 297 -4.13 -19.51 4.87
N GLU A 298 -3.22 -20.49 4.91
CA GLU A 298 -3.53 -21.93 5.03
C GLU A 298 -4.38 -22.49 3.89
N ILE A 299 -3.95 -22.25 2.64
CA ILE A 299 -4.69 -22.61 1.41
C ILE A 299 -5.03 -24.10 1.27
N GLU A 300 -4.32 -24.98 1.95
CA GLU A 300 -4.64 -26.42 2.02
C GLU A 300 -6.00 -26.71 2.69
N LYS A 301 -6.53 -25.79 3.51
CA LYS A 301 -7.83 -25.95 4.18
C LYS A 301 -9.01 -25.51 3.31
N ALA A 302 -8.77 -24.70 2.29
CA ALA A 302 -9.84 -24.14 1.46
C ALA A 302 -10.59 -25.23 0.68
N HIS A 303 -11.88 -24.99 0.43
CA HIS A 303 -12.64 -25.79 -0.53
C HIS A 303 -12.00 -25.73 -1.93
N PRO A 304 -11.97 -26.84 -2.71
CA PRO A 304 -11.35 -26.87 -4.05
C PRO A 304 -11.86 -25.79 -5.02
N ASP A 305 -13.13 -25.38 -4.92
CA ASP A 305 -13.71 -24.30 -5.75
C ASP A 305 -13.01 -22.95 -5.52
N VAL A 306 -12.46 -22.70 -4.33
CA VAL A 306 -11.62 -21.51 -4.07
C VAL A 306 -10.34 -21.60 -4.90
N GLN A 307 -9.67 -22.75 -4.89
CA GLN A 307 -8.45 -22.95 -5.69
C GLN A 307 -8.72 -22.74 -7.19
N HIS A 308 -9.85 -23.24 -7.70
CA HIS A 308 -10.28 -23.03 -9.08
C HIS A 308 -10.51 -21.55 -9.42
N MET A 309 -11.09 -20.79 -8.50
CA MET A 309 -11.26 -19.34 -8.67
C MET A 309 -9.91 -18.63 -8.78
N PHE A 310 -8.95 -18.97 -7.93
CA PHE A 310 -7.63 -18.33 -7.95
C PHE A 310 -6.76 -18.76 -9.14
N LEU A 311 -7.00 -19.91 -9.76
CA LEU A 311 -6.41 -20.23 -11.07
C LEU A 311 -6.74 -19.15 -12.10
N GLN A 312 -8.02 -18.78 -12.21
CA GLN A 312 -8.47 -17.73 -13.14
C GLN A 312 -7.77 -16.40 -12.86
N ILE A 313 -7.61 -16.03 -11.58
CA ILE A 313 -6.93 -14.79 -11.19
C ILE A 313 -5.44 -14.85 -11.57
N MET A 314 -4.76 -15.97 -11.33
CA MET A 314 -3.34 -16.13 -11.68
C MET A 314 -3.07 -16.13 -13.18
N GLU A 315 -4.05 -16.54 -14.00
CA GLU A 315 -3.93 -16.65 -15.46
C GLU A 315 -4.37 -15.37 -16.18
N ASP A 316 -5.56 -14.87 -15.87
CA ASP A 316 -6.20 -13.77 -16.58
C ASP A 316 -6.15 -12.44 -15.82
N GLY A 317 -5.70 -12.44 -14.56
CA GLY A 317 -5.60 -11.24 -13.73
C GLY A 317 -6.95 -10.57 -13.52
N ARG A 318 -8.04 -11.35 -13.52
CA ARG A 318 -9.40 -10.86 -13.32
C ARG A 318 -10.28 -11.90 -12.63
N LEU A 319 -11.29 -11.41 -11.94
CA LEU A 319 -12.36 -12.23 -11.37
C LEU A 319 -13.70 -11.57 -11.65
N THR A 320 -14.69 -12.35 -12.05
CA THR A 320 -16.07 -11.86 -12.22
C THR A 320 -16.87 -12.22 -10.97
N ASP A 321 -17.53 -11.23 -10.39
CA ASP A 321 -18.36 -11.41 -9.21
C ASP A 321 -19.74 -12.04 -9.57
N SER A 322 -20.55 -12.36 -8.57
CA SER A 322 -21.87 -12.98 -8.77
C SER A 322 -22.88 -12.08 -9.51
N GLN A 323 -22.61 -10.78 -9.57
CA GLN A 323 -23.43 -9.78 -10.26
C GLN A 323 -22.95 -9.53 -11.71
N GLY A 324 -21.87 -10.20 -12.14
CA GLY A 324 -21.30 -10.06 -13.49
C GLY A 324 -20.29 -8.93 -13.64
N ARG A 325 -19.91 -8.26 -12.54
CA ARG A 325 -18.89 -7.20 -12.56
C ARG A 325 -17.51 -7.83 -12.57
N THR A 326 -16.63 -7.38 -13.47
CA THR A 326 -15.27 -7.91 -13.60
C THR A 326 -14.29 -7.02 -12.86
N VAL A 327 -13.54 -7.60 -11.92
CA VAL A 327 -12.53 -6.92 -11.11
C VAL A 327 -11.14 -7.31 -11.61
N SER A 328 -10.25 -6.32 -11.76
CA SER A 328 -8.85 -6.51 -12.18
C SER A 328 -7.96 -6.81 -10.97
N PHE A 329 -7.08 -7.79 -11.13
CA PHE A 329 -6.03 -8.19 -10.18
C PHE A 329 -4.63 -7.95 -10.75
N LYS A 330 -4.50 -7.27 -11.89
CA LYS A 330 -3.22 -7.07 -12.60
C LYS A 330 -2.19 -6.31 -11.75
N ASP A 331 -2.65 -5.37 -10.93
CA ASP A 331 -1.80 -4.58 -10.03
C ASP A 331 -1.67 -5.18 -8.61
N THR A 332 -2.19 -6.39 -8.39
CA THR A 332 -2.09 -7.11 -7.10
C THR A 332 -0.87 -8.04 -7.05
N VAL A 333 -0.41 -8.34 -5.84
CA VAL A 333 0.48 -9.48 -5.58
C VAL A 333 -0.33 -10.55 -4.84
N LEU A 334 -0.37 -11.77 -5.40
CA LEU A 334 -1.02 -12.90 -4.75
C LEU A 334 0.00 -13.66 -3.92
N ILE A 335 -0.27 -13.80 -2.62
CA ILE A 335 0.52 -14.63 -1.71
C ILE A 335 -0.41 -15.64 -1.07
N MET A 336 -0.06 -16.92 -1.20
CA MET A 336 -0.74 -17.98 -0.48
C MET A 336 0.23 -18.60 0.51
N THR A 337 -0.20 -18.87 1.73
CA THR A 337 0.61 -19.56 2.72
C THR A 337 0.10 -20.96 2.93
N SER A 338 1.03 -21.90 3.12
CA SER A 338 0.71 -23.28 3.45
C SER A 338 1.66 -23.79 4.53
N ASN A 339 1.11 -24.56 5.47
CA ASN A 339 1.89 -25.34 6.42
C ASN A 339 2.10 -26.78 5.93
N ALA A 340 1.58 -27.13 4.74
CA ALA A 340 1.80 -28.44 4.13
C ALA A 340 3.28 -28.67 3.77
N GLY A 341 3.70 -29.93 3.71
CA GLY A 341 5.06 -30.29 3.28
C GLY A 341 6.16 -30.11 4.34
N THR A 342 5.82 -29.75 5.59
CA THR A 342 6.80 -29.56 6.68
C THR A 342 7.12 -30.84 7.47
N GLY A 343 6.62 -32.01 7.04
CA GLY A 343 6.93 -33.30 7.65
C GLY A 343 8.37 -33.76 7.36
N GLU A 344 8.88 -34.72 8.13
CA GLU A 344 10.26 -35.23 8.03
C GLU A 344 10.65 -35.53 6.57
N LYS A 345 11.67 -34.81 6.08
CA LYS A 345 12.29 -35.06 4.78
C LYS A 345 12.76 -36.50 4.75
N GLN A 346 12.19 -37.34 3.88
CA GLN A 346 12.87 -38.56 3.48
C GLN A 346 14.13 -38.15 2.70
N THR A 347 15.27 -38.11 3.39
CA THR A 347 16.58 -37.93 2.77
C THR A 347 16.84 -39.06 1.78
N LYS A 348 16.54 -38.84 0.50
CA LYS A 348 17.02 -39.70 -0.58
C LYS A 348 18.52 -39.44 -0.77
N VAL A 349 19.33 -40.40 -0.33
CA VAL A 349 20.78 -40.41 -0.55
C VAL A 349 21.02 -40.67 -2.05
N GLY A 350 21.42 -39.64 -2.80
CA GLY A 350 21.70 -39.72 -4.23
C GLY A 350 22.74 -38.68 -4.67
N PHE A 351 23.70 -39.11 -5.49
CA PHE A 351 24.89 -38.37 -5.90
C PHE A 351 24.59 -37.11 -6.75
N GLN A 352 25.44 -36.10 -6.56
CA GLN A 352 25.44 -34.76 -7.14
C GLN A 352 25.36 -34.72 -8.68
N SER A 353 24.35 -34.00 -9.18
CA SER A 353 24.49 -32.93 -10.18
C SER A 353 23.10 -32.34 -10.46
N GLU A 354 22.85 -31.09 -10.02
CA GLU A 354 21.58 -30.31 -10.06
C GLU A 354 20.79 -30.21 -8.73
N GLU A 355 21.44 -29.72 -7.67
CA GLU A 355 20.82 -29.50 -6.34
C GLU A 355 19.56 -28.61 -6.38
N SER A 356 19.52 -27.54 -7.18
CA SER A 356 18.39 -26.61 -7.18
C SER A 356 17.13 -27.15 -7.85
N VAL A 357 17.29 -27.96 -8.92
CA VAL A 357 16.16 -28.55 -9.65
C VAL A 357 15.59 -29.71 -8.84
N MET A 358 16.46 -30.52 -8.23
CA MET A 358 16.03 -31.59 -7.32
C MET A 358 15.31 -31.06 -6.08
N GLU A 359 15.79 -29.97 -5.46
CA GLU A 359 15.11 -29.32 -4.33
C GLU A 359 13.66 -28.90 -4.69
N GLU A 360 13.46 -28.21 -5.81
CA GLU A 360 12.12 -27.78 -6.24
C GLU A 360 11.20 -28.96 -6.58
N GLN A 361 11.73 -30.00 -7.24
CA GLN A 361 10.97 -31.21 -7.57
C GLN A 361 10.50 -31.92 -6.29
N THR A 362 11.39 -32.08 -5.30
CA THR A 362 11.04 -32.72 -4.03
C THR A 362 10.00 -31.93 -3.23
N LEU A 363 10.04 -30.60 -3.33
CA LEU A 363 9.05 -29.75 -2.70
C LEU A 363 7.68 -29.88 -3.36
N ILE A 364 7.61 -29.86 -4.69
CA ILE A 364 6.37 -30.07 -5.44
C ILE A 364 5.78 -31.45 -5.12
N ASP A 365 6.62 -32.49 -5.06
CA ASP A 365 6.20 -33.84 -4.70
C ASP A 365 5.58 -33.87 -3.28
N SER A 366 6.17 -33.16 -2.31
CA SER A 366 5.63 -33.06 -0.94
C SER A 366 4.29 -32.34 -0.85
N LEU A 367 3.99 -31.46 -1.82
CA LEU A 367 2.75 -30.69 -1.91
C LEU A 367 1.67 -31.40 -2.74
N SER A 368 2.04 -32.41 -3.52
CA SER A 368 1.15 -33.10 -4.45
C SER A 368 -0.03 -33.82 -3.78
N SER A 369 0.08 -34.14 -2.48
CA SER A 369 -1.01 -34.72 -1.69
C SER A 369 -2.09 -33.70 -1.30
N PHE A 370 -1.78 -32.40 -1.35
CA PHE A 370 -2.68 -31.31 -0.95
C PHE A 370 -3.17 -30.49 -2.14
N PHE A 371 -2.36 -30.37 -3.18
CA PHE A 371 -2.64 -29.52 -4.33
C PHE A 371 -2.50 -30.29 -5.65
N LYS A 372 -3.42 -30.03 -6.57
CA LYS A 372 -3.33 -30.55 -7.94
C LYS A 372 -2.13 -29.90 -8.65
N PRO A 373 -1.40 -30.64 -9.53
CA PRO A 373 -0.29 -30.07 -10.31
C PRO A 373 -0.68 -28.84 -11.13
N GLU A 374 -1.91 -28.80 -11.64
CA GLU A 374 -2.46 -27.65 -12.37
C GLU A 374 -2.40 -26.36 -11.55
N PHE A 375 -2.65 -26.44 -10.23
CA PHE A 375 -2.62 -25.30 -9.32
C PHE A 375 -1.19 -24.85 -9.05
N LEU A 376 -0.30 -25.80 -8.73
CA LEU A 376 1.11 -25.52 -8.43
C LEU A 376 1.84 -24.87 -9.61
N ASN A 377 1.54 -25.30 -10.84
CA ASN A 377 2.18 -24.81 -12.05
C ASN A 377 1.76 -23.37 -12.46
N ARG A 378 0.77 -22.75 -11.79
CA ARG A 378 0.37 -21.36 -12.09
C ARG A 378 1.04 -20.31 -11.23
N PHE A 379 1.70 -20.71 -10.14
CA PHE A 379 2.51 -19.79 -9.35
C PHE A 379 3.75 -19.34 -10.15
N ASP A 380 4.15 -18.09 -10.00
CA ASP A 380 5.44 -17.63 -10.54
C ASP A 380 6.61 -18.23 -9.77
N SER A 381 6.40 -18.54 -8.48
CA SER A 381 7.38 -19.23 -7.64
C SER A 381 6.73 -19.88 -6.43
N ILE A 382 7.14 -21.12 -6.16
CA ILE A 382 6.89 -21.79 -4.87
C ILE A 382 8.14 -21.61 -4.01
N ILE A 383 7.94 -21.13 -2.78
CA ILE A 383 8.99 -20.62 -1.91
C ILE A 383 8.95 -21.36 -0.58
N GLU A 384 9.99 -22.15 -0.32
CA GLU A 384 10.23 -22.82 0.97
C GLU A 384 10.79 -21.82 1.98
N PHE A 385 10.18 -21.76 3.17
CA PHE A 385 10.67 -21.05 4.34
C PHE A 385 11.33 -22.03 5.28
N GLN A 386 12.55 -21.71 5.69
CA GLN A 386 13.36 -22.56 6.55
C GLN A 386 13.04 -22.32 8.03
N SER A 387 13.29 -23.31 8.88
CA SER A 387 13.25 -23.13 10.32
C SER A 387 14.31 -22.12 10.78
N LEU A 388 13.96 -21.28 11.75
CA LEU A 388 14.85 -20.26 12.29
C LEU A 388 15.94 -20.89 13.17
N LYS A 389 17.19 -20.42 12.99
CA LYS A 389 18.33 -20.78 13.85
C LYS A 389 18.42 -19.82 15.05
N LYS A 390 19.15 -20.19 16.10
CA LYS A 390 19.39 -19.31 17.28
C LYS A 390 19.87 -17.92 16.87
N GLU A 391 20.83 -17.84 15.94
CA GLU A 391 21.36 -16.58 15.41
C GLU A 391 20.29 -15.70 14.75
N HIS A 392 19.28 -16.30 14.11
CA HIS A 392 18.18 -15.58 13.48
C HIS A 392 17.25 -14.99 14.55
N LEU A 393 16.99 -15.75 15.62
CA LEU A 393 16.12 -15.33 16.72
C LEU A 393 16.70 -14.11 17.45
N VAL A 394 18.01 -14.11 17.73
CA VAL A 394 18.68 -12.96 18.37
C VAL A 394 18.57 -11.69 17.52
N LYS A 395 18.71 -11.82 16.19
CA LYS A 395 18.49 -10.69 15.26
C LYS A 395 17.04 -10.21 15.27
N ILE A 396 16.07 -11.13 15.31
CA ILE A 396 14.65 -10.77 15.42
C ILE A 396 14.36 -10.03 16.73
N VAL A 397 14.91 -10.51 17.86
CA VAL A 397 14.82 -9.80 19.15
C VAL A 397 15.41 -8.39 19.05
N SER A 398 16.56 -8.25 18.40
CA SER A 398 17.19 -6.93 18.19
C SER A 398 16.28 -5.97 17.39
N LEU A 399 15.60 -6.46 16.36
CA LEU A 399 14.64 -5.66 15.59
C LEU A 399 13.43 -5.25 16.42
N LEU A 400 12.85 -6.17 17.20
CA LEU A 400 11.71 -5.87 18.07
C LEU A 400 12.07 -4.86 19.17
N LEU A 401 13.27 -4.97 19.75
CA LEU A 401 13.76 -4.01 20.73
C LEU A 401 14.04 -2.63 20.13
N ALA A 402 14.45 -2.56 18.87
CA ALA A 402 14.60 -1.28 18.17
C ALA A 402 13.24 -0.57 17.99
N GLU A 403 12.15 -1.31 17.70
CA GLU A 403 10.79 -0.73 17.67
C GLU A 403 10.40 -0.12 19.03
N LEU A 404 10.74 -0.82 20.13
CA LEU A 404 10.51 -0.32 21.49
C LEU A 404 11.38 0.91 21.81
N GLU A 405 12.66 0.88 21.41
CA GLU A 405 13.59 2.00 21.59
C GLU A 405 13.10 3.26 20.87
N ASP A 406 12.60 3.13 19.65
CA ASP A 406 12.05 4.27 18.90
C ASP A 406 10.82 4.87 19.59
N THR A 407 9.95 4.03 20.16
CA THR A 407 8.78 4.48 20.94
C THR A 407 9.19 5.23 22.22
N LEU A 408 10.28 4.80 22.86
CA LEU A 408 10.81 5.45 24.07
C LEU A 408 11.53 6.76 23.77
N LYS A 409 12.22 6.84 22.63
CA LYS A 409 12.90 8.07 22.17
C LYS A 409 11.93 9.24 21.99
N GLU A 410 10.71 8.99 21.54
CA GLU A 410 9.66 10.02 21.44
C GLU A 410 9.31 10.65 22.80
N ARG A 411 9.54 9.91 23.89
CA ARG A 411 9.38 10.38 25.28
C ARG A 411 10.68 10.88 25.91
N GLY A 412 11.77 10.93 25.13
CA GLY A 412 13.10 11.31 25.62
C GLY A 412 13.79 10.26 26.48
N ILE A 413 13.36 9.00 26.42
CA ILE A 413 13.90 7.89 27.20
C ILE A 413 14.79 7.02 26.30
N SER A 414 16.01 6.71 26.75
CA SER A 414 16.90 5.77 26.02
C SER A 414 16.80 4.34 26.57
N LEU A 415 16.85 3.34 25.70
CA LEU A 415 16.90 1.92 26.07
C LEU A 415 18.23 1.30 25.61
N CYS A 416 18.91 0.60 26.52
CA CYS A 416 20.11 -0.17 26.22
C CYS A 416 19.93 -1.61 26.68
N VAL A 417 20.07 -2.56 25.75
CA VAL A 417 19.92 -4.01 26.04
C VAL A 417 21.22 -4.73 25.70
N THR A 418 21.78 -5.47 26.66
CA THR A 418 23.02 -6.23 26.46
C THR A 418 22.81 -7.43 25.53
N ASP A 419 23.87 -7.88 24.85
CA ASP A 419 23.76 -9.01 23.92
C ASP A 419 23.39 -10.32 24.63
N ASP A 420 23.91 -10.55 25.84
CA ASP A 420 23.54 -11.72 26.67
C ASP A 420 22.05 -11.72 27.02
N ALA A 421 21.46 -10.54 27.30
CA ALA A 421 20.02 -10.43 27.54
C ALA A 421 19.22 -10.74 26.27
N LYS A 422 19.65 -10.25 25.09
CA LYS A 422 19.01 -10.59 23.81
C LYS A 422 19.05 -12.09 23.53
N GLU A 423 20.18 -12.74 23.81
CA GLU A 423 20.31 -14.19 23.68
C GLU A 423 19.34 -14.94 24.59
N LYS A 424 19.22 -14.51 25.85
CA LYS A 424 18.29 -15.12 26.81
C LYS A 424 16.83 -14.94 26.41
N ILE A 425 16.45 -13.75 25.94
CA ILE A 425 15.09 -13.49 25.40
C ILE A 425 14.80 -14.40 24.21
N ALA A 426 15.77 -14.56 23.31
CA ALA A 426 15.63 -15.42 22.14
C ALA A 426 15.46 -16.90 22.53
N GLU A 427 16.14 -17.35 23.59
CA GLU A 427 15.99 -18.70 24.13
C GLU A 427 14.60 -18.91 24.77
N ILE A 428 14.17 -17.99 25.64
CA ILE A 428 12.88 -18.08 26.36
C ILE A 428 11.70 -17.97 25.40
N GLY A 429 11.76 -17.03 24.44
CA GLY A 429 10.65 -16.75 23.53
C GLY A 429 10.61 -17.61 22.27
N TYR A 430 11.53 -18.57 22.11
CA TYR A 430 11.47 -19.54 21.02
C TYR A 430 10.66 -20.76 21.40
N HIS A 431 9.71 -21.13 20.52
CA HIS A 431 8.96 -22.37 20.68
C HIS A 431 9.00 -23.20 19.40
N PRO A 432 9.42 -24.49 19.43
CA PRO A 432 9.53 -25.31 18.22
C PRO A 432 8.26 -25.38 17.36
N ALA A 433 7.07 -25.41 18.00
CA ALA A 433 5.79 -25.44 17.27
C ALA A 433 5.31 -24.07 16.73
N PHE A 434 5.75 -22.96 17.34
CA PHE A 434 5.23 -21.62 17.03
C PHE A 434 6.29 -20.67 16.45
N GLY A 435 7.52 -21.14 16.29
CA GLY A 435 8.64 -20.37 15.77
C GLY A 435 8.95 -19.14 16.63
N ALA A 436 9.16 -18.00 15.97
CA ALA A 436 9.46 -16.72 16.60
C ALA A 436 8.22 -15.95 17.10
N ARG A 437 7.00 -16.50 16.95
CA ARG A 437 5.75 -15.80 17.34
C ARG A 437 5.72 -15.34 18.80
N PRO A 438 6.21 -16.12 19.79
CA PRO A 438 6.15 -15.70 21.19
C PRO A 438 7.13 -14.57 21.56
N LEU A 439 8.15 -14.28 20.75
CA LEU A 439 9.22 -13.31 21.09
C LEU A 439 8.68 -11.94 21.50
N ARG A 440 7.67 -11.41 20.80
CA ARG A 440 7.08 -10.10 21.14
C ARG A 440 6.43 -10.13 22.52
N ARG A 441 5.72 -11.22 22.85
CA ARG A 441 5.12 -11.42 24.17
C ARG A 441 6.19 -11.56 25.26
N THR A 442 7.28 -12.28 24.96
CA THR A 442 8.40 -12.42 25.90
C THR A 442 9.09 -11.07 26.19
N ILE A 443 9.27 -10.21 25.18
CA ILE A 443 9.80 -8.85 25.37
C ILE A 443 8.83 -8.03 26.23
N GLN A 444 7.53 -8.12 25.96
CA GLN A 444 6.52 -7.43 26.75
C GLN A 444 6.59 -7.83 28.23
N GLU A 445 6.53 -9.14 28.51
CA GLU A 445 6.52 -9.68 29.88
C GLU A 445 7.83 -9.43 30.65
N LEU A 446 8.99 -9.47 29.97
CA LEU A 446 10.30 -9.39 30.66
C LEU A 446 10.90 -7.98 30.66
N ILE A 447 10.43 -7.08 29.79
CA ILE A 447 10.99 -5.73 29.65
C ILE A 447 9.91 -4.67 29.80
N GLU A 448 8.87 -4.68 28.96
CA GLU A 448 7.89 -3.59 28.95
C GLU A 448 7.09 -3.50 30.26
N ASP A 449 6.69 -4.63 30.82
CA ASP A 449 5.93 -4.68 32.08
C ASP A 449 6.78 -4.13 33.25
N GLU A 450 8.02 -4.58 33.40
CA GLU A 450 8.96 -4.08 34.43
C GLU A 450 9.30 -2.60 34.24
N MET A 451 9.50 -2.15 32.99
CA MET A 451 9.69 -0.74 32.68
C MET A 451 8.48 0.10 33.06
N THR A 452 7.27 -0.43 32.85
CA THR A 452 6.02 0.26 33.19
C THR A 452 5.91 0.45 34.70
N ASP A 453 6.19 -0.58 35.48
CA ASP A 453 6.16 -0.49 36.95
C ASP A 453 7.17 0.56 37.45
N LEU A 454 8.38 0.58 36.90
CA LEU A 454 9.40 1.59 37.25
C LEU A 454 8.99 3.02 36.87
N LEU A 455 8.35 3.22 35.71
CA LEU A 455 7.86 4.54 35.28
C LEU A 455 6.68 5.04 36.14
N LEU A 456 5.87 4.13 36.68
CA LEU A 456 4.78 4.50 37.58
C LEU A 456 5.29 4.94 38.95
N ASP A 457 6.40 4.35 39.40
CA ASP A 457 7.06 4.70 40.66
C ASP A 457 7.92 5.98 40.56
N ASP A 458 8.57 6.21 39.42
CA ASP A 458 9.41 7.38 39.17
C ASP A 458 9.21 7.98 37.76
N ASN A 459 8.69 9.21 37.70
CA ASN A 459 8.45 9.94 36.46
C ASN A 459 9.70 10.65 35.91
N GLU A 460 10.84 10.63 36.60
CA GLU A 460 12.07 11.31 36.17
C GLU A 460 13.07 10.41 35.43
N ILE A 461 12.71 9.14 35.18
CA ILE A 461 13.59 8.17 34.50
C ILE A 461 13.93 8.64 33.08
N LYS A 462 15.23 8.65 32.76
CA LYS A 462 15.73 9.06 31.44
C LYS A 462 16.34 7.91 30.65
N ALA A 463 16.73 6.82 31.31
CA ALA A 463 17.27 5.66 30.64
C ALA A 463 16.90 4.34 31.30
N PHE A 464 16.75 3.31 30.48
CA PHE A 464 16.64 1.92 30.89
C PHE A 464 17.82 1.10 30.40
N HIS A 465 18.36 0.27 31.29
CA HIS A 465 19.39 -0.71 31.00
C HIS A 465 18.86 -2.10 31.30
N VAL A 466 18.78 -2.95 30.28
CA VAL A 466 18.36 -4.35 30.40
C VAL A 466 19.62 -5.21 30.39
N VAL A 467 19.89 -5.85 31.52
CA VAL A 467 21.11 -6.62 31.78
C VAL A 467 20.78 -8.02 32.27
N MET A 468 21.75 -8.93 32.15
CA MET A 468 21.68 -10.28 32.74
C MET A 468 22.30 -10.27 34.14
N GLU A 469 21.55 -10.75 35.14
CA GLU A 469 22.00 -10.92 36.51
C GLU A 469 21.56 -12.29 37.04
N GLU A 470 22.51 -13.10 37.51
CA GLU A 470 22.23 -14.43 38.10
C GLU A 470 21.31 -15.31 37.22
N ASP A 471 21.55 -15.30 35.90
CA ASP A 471 20.77 -16.01 34.88
C ASP A 471 19.34 -15.47 34.61
N ASP A 472 18.99 -14.33 35.20
CA ASP A 472 17.71 -13.63 35.01
C ASP A 472 17.88 -12.28 34.29
N ILE A 473 16.83 -11.81 33.64
CA ILE A 473 16.81 -10.52 32.96
C ILE A 473 16.36 -9.47 33.97
N LYS A 474 17.14 -8.41 34.14
CA LYS A 474 16.83 -7.28 35.02
C LYS A 474 16.77 -5.98 34.26
N VAL A 475 15.71 -5.23 34.50
CA VAL A 475 15.51 -3.86 34.00
C VAL A 475 15.96 -2.88 35.08
N ARG A 476 16.91 -2.01 34.76
CA ARG A 476 17.39 -0.94 35.65
C ARG A 476 17.05 0.41 35.06
N ALA A 477 16.47 1.28 35.89
CA ALA A 477 16.21 2.68 35.56
C ALA A 477 17.38 3.58 35.98
N GLN A 478 17.64 4.64 35.21
CA GLN A 478 18.63 5.69 35.48
C GLN A 478 18.09 7.09 35.21
#